data_AF-A0A8J6J2C4-F1
#
_entry.id   AF-A0A8J6J2C4-F1
#
_cell.length_a   1.000
_cell.length_b   1.000
_cell.length_c   1.000
_cell.angle_alpha   90.00
_cell.angle_beta   90.00
_cell.angle_gamma   90.00
#
_symmetry.space_group_name_H-M   'P 1'
#
loop_
_entity.id
_entity.type
_entity.pdbx_description
1 polymer ?
#
loop_
_entity_poly.entity_id
_entity_poly.type
_entity_poly.pdbx_seq_one_letter_code
_entity_poly.pdbx_strand_id
1 'polypeptide(L)' 'MADIITFRGGREAPEGLDRRALLAWLDRVRDQIDRLDGQEPEHMGTEEHERWGELHEELEDLVDELQDRLDELGQD' A
#
# COMPACT_ATOMS: atom_id res chain seq x y z
N MET A 1 -15.63 16.10 4.65
CA MET A 1 -14.19 15.82 4.72
C MET A 1 -14.08 14.34 4.51
N ALA A 2 -13.65 13.91 3.33
CA ALA A 2 -13.54 12.50 3.01
C ALA A 2 -12.46 11.90 3.91
N ASP A 3 -12.84 10.93 4.74
CA ASP A 3 -11.90 10.10 5.48
C ASP A 3 -11.06 9.33 4.46
N ILE A 4 -9.91 9.90 4.10
CA ILE A 4 -8.83 9.24 3.37
C ILE A 4 -8.33 8.14 4.30
N ILE A 5 -9.02 7.01 4.23
CA ILE A 5 -8.66 5.65 4.61
C ILE A 5 -7.56 5.61 5.67
N THR A 6 -7.96 5.60 6.94
CA THR A 6 -7.04 5.33 8.05
C THR A 6 -6.45 3.93 7.87
N PHE A 7 -5.20 3.88 7.43
CA PHE A 7 -4.39 2.68 7.36
C PHE A 7 -4.32 2.05 8.77
N ARG A 8 -5.12 1.01 9.03
CA ARG A 8 -5.18 0.37 10.36
C ARG A 8 -3.98 -0.54 10.64
N GLY A 9 -2.98 -0.60 9.76
CA GLY A 9 -1.85 -1.54 9.85
C GLY A 9 -0.46 -0.96 10.13
N GLY A 10 -0.29 0.38 10.21
CA GLY A 10 1.01 1.07 10.15
C GLY A 10 1.72 1.06 8.78
N ARG A 11 2.31 2.19 8.37
CA ARG A 11 3.01 2.42 7.07
C ARG A 11 4.14 1.44 6.71
N GLU A 12 4.42 0.44 7.54
CA GLU A 12 5.53 -0.49 7.41
C GLU A 12 5.03 -1.93 7.57
N ALA A 13 5.61 -2.85 6.80
CA ALA A 13 5.33 -4.26 6.93
C ALA A 13 5.80 -4.77 8.30
N PRO A 14 4.95 -5.45 9.10
CA PRO A 14 5.36 -5.97 10.40
C PRO A 14 6.56 -6.93 10.26
N GLU A 15 7.57 -6.76 11.10
CA GLU A 15 8.75 -7.62 11.11
C GLU A 15 8.41 -9.04 11.61
N GLY A 16 9.11 -10.05 11.10
CA GLY A 16 8.98 -11.44 11.57
C GLY A 16 7.69 -12.15 11.17
N LEU A 17 6.92 -11.61 10.22
CA LEU A 17 5.78 -12.31 9.64
C LEU A 17 6.23 -13.51 8.80
N ASP A 18 5.47 -14.60 8.90
CA ASP A 18 5.65 -15.73 8.00
C ASP A 18 5.16 -15.39 6.58
N ARG A 19 5.57 -16.21 5.62
CA ARG A 19 5.20 -16.05 4.20
C ARG A 19 3.70 -15.90 3.99
N ARG A 20 2.88 -16.61 4.78
CA ARG A 20 1.41 -16.57 4.63
C ARG A 20 0.84 -15.25 5.13
N ALA A 21 1.37 -14.73 6.24
CA ALA A 21 0.99 -13.44 6.79
C ALA A 21 1.44 -12.28 5.89
N LEU A 22 2.63 -12.35 5.30
CA LEU A 22 3.10 -11.37 4.31
C LEU A 22 2.22 -11.35 3.06
N LEU A 23 1.85 -12.52 2.51
CA LEU A 23 0.91 -12.61 1.38
C LEU A 23 -0.46 -11.99 1.71
N ALA A 24 -0.99 -12.26 2.91
CA ALA A 24 -2.24 -11.68 3.36
C ALA A 24 -2.16 -10.16 3.57
N TRP A 25 -0.96 -9.65 3.87
CA TRP A 25 -0.74 -8.22 4.04
C TRP A 25 -0.59 -7.53 2.67
N LEU A 26 0.16 -8.14 1.73
CA LEU A 26 0.25 -7.72 0.34
C LEU A 26 -1.12 -7.62 -0.33
N ASP A 27 -1.97 -8.61 -0.14
CA ASP A 27 -3.36 -8.61 -0.65
C ASP A 27 -4.15 -7.40 -0.14
N ARG A 28 -4.00 -7.06 1.15
CA ARG A 28 -4.67 -5.89 1.75
C ARG A 28 -4.12 -4.55 1.26
N VAL A 29 -2.82 -4.47 0.95
CA VAL A 29 -2.22 -3.25 0.42
C VAL A 29 -2.69 -3.05 -1.02
N ARG A 30 -2.71 -4.11 -1.84
CA ARG A 30 -3.27 -4.08 -3.20
C ARG A 30 -4.74 -3.68 -3.23
N ASP A 31 -5.56 -4.26 -2.36
CA ASP A 31 -6.97 -3.87 -2.19
C ASP A 31 -7.15 -2.38 -1.83
N GLN A 32 -6.17 -1.76 -1.19
CA GLN A 32 -6.20 -0.33 -0.85
C GLN A 32 -5.81 0.53 -2.05
N ILE A 33 -4.77 0.12 -2.79
CA ILE A 33 -4.39 0.77 -4.05
C ILE A 33 -5.58 0.79 -5.00
N ASP A 34 -6.24 -0.36 -5.24
CA ASP A 34 -7.41 -0.45 -6.11
C ASP A 34 -8.56 0.50 -5.68
N ARG A 35 -8.74 0.70 -4.37
CA ARG A 35 -9.73 1.65 -3.84
C ARG A 35 -9.28 3.10 -3.98
N LEU A 36 -7.99 3.35 -3.84
CA LEU A 36 -7.40 4.67 -3.97
C LEU A 36 -7.42 5.12 -5.44
N ASP A 37 -7.15 4.22 -6.39
CA ASP A 37 -7.27 4.44 -7.83
C ASP A 37 -8.69 4.84 -8.23
N GLY A 38 -9.70 4.18 -7.65
CA GLY A 38 -11.09 4.57 -7.84
C GLY A 38 -11.46 5.96 -7.28
N GLN A 39 -10.55 6.58 -6.54
CA GLN A 39 -10.68 7.91 -5.93
C GLN A 39 -9.66 8.91 -6.50
N GLU A 40 -9.02 8.60 -7.64
CA GLU A 40 -8.12 9.52 -8.33
C GLU A 40 -8.81 10.88 -8.59
N PRO A 41 -8.24 12.01 -8.13
CA PRO A 41 -8.81 13.31 -8.39
C PRO A 41 -8.77 13.67 -9.88
N GLU A 42 -9.92 14.06 -10.45
CA GLU A 42 -10.04 14.42 -11.87
C GLU A 42 -9.12 15.58 -12.31
N HIS A 43 -8.73 16.43 -11.35
CA HIS A 43 -7.92 17.61 -11.60
C HIS A 43 -6.48 17.40 -11.14
N MET A 44 -5.62 17.09 -12.11
CA MET A 44 -4.18 17.06 -11.95
C MET A 44 -3.63 18.41 -11.50
N GLY A 45 -2.60 18.39 -10.64
CA GLY A 45 -1.93 19.59 -10.11
C GLY A 45 -2.72 20.34 -9.04
N THR A 46 -3.73 19.70 -8.45
CA THR A 46 -4.39 20.17 -7.22
C THR A 46 -3.72 19.55 -6.00
N GLU A 47 -3.81 20.20 -4.83
CA GLU A 47 -3.32 19.62 -3.57
C GLU A 47 -4.00 18.28 -3.22
N GLU A 48 -5.21 18.04 -3.73
CA GLU A 48 -5.90 16.75 -3.56
C GLU A 48 -5.26 15.66 -4.41
N HIS A 49 -4.92 15.97 -5.67
CA HIS A 49 -4.17 15.06 -6.54
C HIS A 49 -2.76 14.80 -6.02
N GLU A 50 -2.06 15.81 -5.50
CA GLU A 50 -0.74 15.63 -4.87
C GLU A 50 -0.83 14.71 -3.66
N ARG A 51 -1.79 14.92 -2.75
CA ARG A 51 -2.01 14.05 -1.58
C ARG A 51 -2.41 12.63 -1.95
N TRP A 52 -3.23 12.48 -3.00
CA TRP A 52 -3.58 11.17 -3.54
C TRP A 52 -2.34 10.46 -4.08
N GLY A 53 -1.50 11.17 -4.86
CA GLY A 53 -0.26 10.65 -5.42
C GLY A 53 0.74 10.24 -4.35
N GLU A 54 0.96 11.08 -3.34
CA GLU A 54 1.82 10.75 -2.18
C GLU A 54 1.35 9.46 -1.48
N LEU A 55 0.05 9.32 -1.26
CA LEU A 55 -0.50 8.11 -0.64
C LEU A 55 -0.39 6.88 -1.57
N HIS A 56 -0.54 7.07 -2.87
CA HIS A 56 -0.40 6.00 -3.86
C HIS A 56 1.05 5.51 -3.93
N GLU A 57 2.01 6.42 -4.05
CA GLU A 57 3.45 6.12 -4.03
C GLU A 57 3.84 5.39 -2.72
N GLU A 58 3.38 5.86 -1.57
CA GLU A 58 3.64 5.19 -0.29
C GLU A 58 3.12 3.73 -0.25
N LEU A 59 1.98 3.45 -0.90
CA LEU A 59 1.43 2.11 -0.96
C LEU A 59 2.18 1.22 -1.97
N GLU A 60 2.64 1.80 -3.09
CA GLU A 60 3.47 1.09 -4.08
C GLU A 60 4.83 0.71 -3.51
N ASP A 61 5.53 1.63 -2.83
CA ASP A 61 6.79 1.37 -2.13
C ASP A 61 6.64 0.21 -1.14
N LEU A 62 5.52 0.18 -0.44
CA LEU A 62 5.21 -0.85 0.52
C LEU A 62 4.90 -2.20 -0.12
N VAL A 63 4.24 -2.21 -1.29
CA VAL A 63 4.04 -3.42 -2.09
C VAL A 63 5.38 -4.02 -2.50
N ASP A 64 6.32 -3.19 -2.94
CA ASP A 64 7.65 -3.63 -3.35
C ASP A 64 8.44 -4.21 -2.17
N GLU A 65 8.43 -3.54 -1.01
CA GLU A 65 9.07 -4.07 0.21
C GLU A 65 8.54 -5.45 0.62
N LEU A 66 7.23 -5.66 0.52
CA LEU A 66 6.62 -6.96 0.83
C LEU A 66 7.01 -8.04 -0.17
N GLN A 67 7.09 -7.70 -1.45
CA GLN A 67 7.50 -8.63 -2.50
C GLN A 67 8.95 -9.04 -2.27
N ASP A 68 9.83 -8.09 -1.96
CA ASP A 68 11.23 -8.37 -1.63
C ASP A 68 11.35 -9.32 -0.43
N ARG A 69 10.62 -9.07 0.67
CA ARG A 69 10.60 -9.96 1.84
C ARG A 69 10.03 -11.35 1.52
N LEU A 70 9.01 -11.43 0.66
CA LEU A 70 8.43 -12.70 0.23
C LEU A 70 9.39 -13.51 -0.63
N ASP A 71 10.15 -12.83 -1.49
CA ASP A 71 11.16 -13.43 -2.32
C ASP A 71 12.31 -13.95 -1.45
N GLU A 72 12.77 -13.19 -0.45
CA GLU A 72 13.77 -13.63 0.52
C GLU A 72 13.36 -14.91 1.26
N LEU A 73 12.09 -15.03 1.67
CA LEU A 73 11.55 -16.22 2.34
C LEU A 73 11.33 -17.43 1.41
N GLY A 74 11.32 -17.20 0.09
CA GLY A 74 11.07 -18.23 -0.93
C GLY A 74 12.32 -18.89 -1.52
N GLN A 75 13.53 -18.45 -1.14
CA GLN A 75 14.80 -18.98 -1.64
C GLN A 75 15.34 -20.20 -0.85
N ASP A 76 14.56 -20.77 0.08
CA ASP A 76 14.92 -21.97 0.88
C ASP A 76 14.46 -23.29 0.22
#